data_AF-A0A8E6NY15-F1
#
_entry.id   AF-A0A8E6NY15-F1
#
_cell.length_a   1.000
_cell.length_b   1.000
_cell.length_c   1.000
_cell.angle_alpha   90.00
_cell.angle_beta   90.00
_cell.angle_gamma   90.00
#
_symmetry.space_group_name_H-M   'P 1'
#
loop_
_entity.id
_entity.type
_entity.pdbx_description
1 polymer ?
#
loop_
_entity_poly.entity_id
_entity_poly.type
_entity_poly.pdbx_seq_one_letter_code
_entity_poly.pdbx_strand_id
1 'polypeptide(L)' 'MQIYNKKGIFSNFSDSEEELKKMLSHYFKNIDVIVKGAVAMFSAHGKK' A
#
# COMPACT_ATOMS: atom_id res chain seq x y z
N MET A 1 2.84 -2.28 15.78
CA MET A 1 2.37 -3.30 14.81
C MET A 1 1.44 -4.35 15.41
N GLN A 2 1.59 -4.78 16.67
CA GLN A 2 0.72 -5.82 17.25
C GLN A 2 -0.77 -5.45 17.36
N ILE A 3 -1.12 -4.17 17.56
CA ILE A 3 -2.51 -3.74 17.73
C ILE A 3 -3.26 -3.69 16.39
N TYR A 4 -2.60 -3.25 15.32
CA TYR A 4 -3.20 -3.16 13.98
C TYR A 4 -3.40 -4.56 13.36
N ASN A 5 -2.40 -5.43 13.50
CA ASN A 5 -2.45 -6.81 13.01
C ASN A 5 -3.22 -7.78 13.95
N LYS A 6 -3.78 -7.30 15.07
CA LYS A 6 -4.51 -8.14 16.04
C LYS A 6 -5.89 -8.59 15.58
N LYS A 7 -6.45 -7.95 14.54
CA LYS A 7 -7.81 -8.24 14.06
C LYS A 7 -7.91 -9.44 13.12
N GLY A 8 -6.81 -10.16 12.85
CA GLY A 8 -6.79 -11.50 12.24
C GLY A 8 -7.20 -11.58 10.75
N ILE A 9 -8.06 -10.68 10.28
CA ILE A 9 -8.60 -10.66 8.92
C ILE A 9 -7.86 -9.64 8.03
N PHE A 10 -7.30 -8.59 8.64
CA PHE A 10 -6.48 -7.60 7.95
C PHE A 10 -5.10 -7.57 8.59
N SER A 11 -4.14 -8.22 7.93
CA SER A 11 -2.72 -8.21 8.28
C SER A 11 -1.95 -7.75 7.06
N ASN A 12 -1.02 -6.83 7.27
CA ASN A 12 -0.09 -6.38 6.23
C ASN A 12 1.28 -7.07 6.35
N PHE A 13 1.36 -8.20 7.05
CA PHE A 13 2.63 -8.89 7.30
C PHE A 13 3.31 -9.35 6.01
N SER A 14 2.53 -9.73 5.00
CA SER A 14 3.02 -10.14 3.68
C SER A 14 2.93 -9.03 2.65
N ASP A 15 2.44 -7.84 3.01
CA ASP A 15 2.29 -6.75 2.06
C ASP A 15 3.64 -6.11 1.77
N SER A 16 3.85 -5.73 0.51
CA SER A 16 5.06 -5.06 0.05
C SER A 16 4.75 -3.75 -0.69
N GLU A 17 5.70 -2.82 -0.69
CA GLU A 17 5.61 -1.58 -1.48
C GLU A 17 5.43 -1.90 -2.97
N GLU A 18 6.10 -2.95 -3.45
CA GLU A 18 6.09 -3.36 -4.85
C GLU A 18 4.70 -3.85 -5.29
N GLU A 19 4.07 -4.70 -4.48
CA GLU A 19 2.70 -5.17 -4.75
C GLU A 19 1.68 -4.03 -4.70
N LEU A 20 1.85 -3.09 -3.76
CA LEU A 20 1.03 -1.89 -3.68
C LEU A 20 1.16 -1.05 -4.96
N LYS A 21 2.39 -0.78 -5.42
CA LYS A 21 2.64 -0.05 -6.68
C LYS A 21 2.03 -0.78 -7.88
N LYS A 22 2.23 -2.09 -7.97
CA LYS A 22 1.69 -2.92 -9.05
C LYS A 22 0.16 -2.85 -9.10
N MET A 23 -0.50 -3.01 -7.96
CA MET A 23 -1.96 -2.94 -7.84
C MET A 23 -2.47 -1.55 -8.26
N LEU A 24 -1.88 -0.47 -7.74
CA LEU A 24 -2.28 0.89 -8.09
C LEU A 24 -2.07 1.18 -9.59
N SER A 25 -0.99 0.65 -10.19
CA SER A 25 -0.66 0.87 -11.61
C SER A 25 -1.67 0.28 -12.56
N HIS A 26 -2.49 -0.67 -12.10
CA HIS A 26 -3.60 -1.18 -12.89
C HIS A 26 -4.67 -0.10 -13.11
N TYR A 27 -4.91 0.77 -12.12
CA TYR A 27 -6.02 1.72 -12.11
C TYR A 27 -5.61 3.17 -12.41
N PHE A 28 -4.38 3.56 -12.10
CA PHE A 28 -3.90 4.94 -12.20
C PHE A 28 -2.65 5.04 -13.05
N LYS A 29 -2.47 6.18 -13.73
CA LYS A 29 -1.27 6.46 -14.54
C LYS A 29 -0.11 6.96 -13.69
N ASN A 30 -0.40 7.81 -12.71
CA ASN A 30 0.61 8.46 -11.89
C ASN A 30 0.44 8.00 -10.45
N ILE A 31 1.50 7.40 -9.89
CA ILE A 31 1.50 6.81 -8.56
C ILE A 31 2.81 7.19 -7.89
N ASP A 32 2.70 7.69 -6.66
CA ASP A 32 3.83 7.89 -5.76
C ASP A 32 3.56 7.12 -4.47
N VAL A 33 4.57 6.41 -3.99
CA VAL A 33 4.51 5.64 -2.74
C VAL A 33 5.76 5.93 -1.93
N ILE A 34 5.55 6.29 -0.67
CA ILE A 34 6.61 6.62 0.28
C ILE A 34 6.41 5.77 1.53
N VAL A 35 7.44 5.00 1.89
CA VAL A 35 7.46 4.23 3.14
C VAL A 35 8.15 5.04 4.24
N LYS A 36 7.43 5.25 5.35
CA LYS A 36 7.94 5.89 6.57
C LYS A 36 7.82 4.91 7.74
N GLY A 37 8.93 4.24 8.06
CA GLY A 37 8.94 3.18 9.08
C GLY A 37 8.04 2.01 8.66
N ALA A 38 7.01 1.72 9.46
CA ALA A 38 6.05 0.64 9.18
C ALA A 38 4.79 1.11 8.42
N VAL A 39 4.77 2.34 7.92
CA VAL A 39 3.61 2.93 7.24
C VAL A 39 3.97 3.26 5.79
N ALA A 40 3.16 2.78 4.85
CA ALA A 40 3.22 3.21 3.45
C ALA A 40 2.17 4.29 3.19
N MET A 41 2.62 5.45 2.74
CA MET A 41 1.76 6.53 2.24
C MET A 41 1.79 6.51 0.72
N PHE A 42 0.65 6.74 0.07
CA PHE A 42 0.60 6.81 -1.39
C PHE A 42 -0.28 7.96 -1.88
N SER A 43 0.01 8.42 -3.10
CA SER A 43 -0.87 9.28 -3.88
C SER A 43 -1.02 8.69 -5.28
N ALA A 44 -2.24 8.70 -5.82
CA ALA A 44 -2.51 8.16 -7.15
C ALA A 44 -3.51 9.05 -7.89
N HIS A 45 -3.22 9.36 -9.16
CA HIS A 45 -4.08 10.21 -9.99
C HIS A 45 -4.00 9.85 -11.47
N GLY A 46 -4.93 10.41 -12.26
CA GLY A 46 -5.08 10.06 -13.66
C GLY A 46 -5.61 8.64 -13.82
N LYS A 47 -6.83 8.41 -13.30
CA LYS A 47 -7.56 7.14 -13.44
C LYS A 47 -7.64 6.75 -14.92
N LYS A 48 -7.40 5.47 -15.21
CA LYS A 48 -7.50 4.90 -16.55
C LYS A 48 -8.94 4.72 -16.99
#